data_AF-A0A4Y2P7B1-F1
#
_entry.id   AF-A0A4Y2P7B1-F1
#
_cell.length_a   1.000
_cell.length_b   1.000
_cell.length_c   1.000
_cell.angle_alpha   90.00
_cell.angle_beta   90.00
_cell.angle_gamma   90.00
#
_symmetry.space_group_name_H-M   'P 1'
#
loop_
_entity.id
_entity.type
_entity.pdbx_description
1 polymer ?
#
loop_
_entity_poly.entity_id
_entity_poly.type
_entity_poly.pdbx_seq_one_letter_code
_entity_poly.pdbx_strand_id
1 'polypeptide(L)'
;MLMILMTIHPCQHFVMPEENFSCETSPHIDEDIHFNDLEFDCISVDSTDYEDNDTNQNDDVKVNLANLNEPLYPSSSVSLLEAYISILAFSLRHNITKTCMQDLLQLFNVLLSPSNLPAAMKPARAAIQNFILYNGKYGCGFCQHSGERVEKGKGFCRIYPLQQPLPEIRSVEQCVNFSEEDSLTGKAVHGVKGPTELMKLYPNFDLVQSFVPDYMHAVLLGVVRQIVSLWIQTSSNDFSINQKSLRVLNHRILNIKFPQETTRKLRSTNEVLFWKASEFRIFLFVSPIILKHLISKNVYNHWLLLVHRISLLLDNEVTTNDLEEAEFALQKFVYGVKDIYGIQEQTYNIHLLLHLPQAIKSWGPLWAHSCFIYEGALGQLKQFHHGTRGEASQILSSYAMQSIL
;
A
#
# COMPACT_ATOMS: atom_id res chain seq x y z
N MET A 1 -25.58 -14.56 19.16
CA MET A 1 -25.79 -13.34 18.36
C MET A 1 -24.62 -13.21 17.41
N LEU A 2 -24.61 -14.09 16.40
CA LEU A 2 -23.46 -14.56 15.65
C LEU A 2 -23.64 -14.28 14.15
N MET A 3 -24.16 -13.09 13.81
CA MET A 3 -24.75 -12.85 12.48
C MET A 3 -24.61 -11.39 11.99
N ILE A 4 -23.46 -10.75 12.23
CA ILE A 4 -23.22 -9.36 11.78
C ILE A 4 -22.03 -9.24 10.81
N LEU A 5 -21.29 -10.32 10.54
CA LEU A 5 -20.14 -10.28 9.59
C LEU A 5 -20.46 -10.77 8.17
N MET A 6 -21.70 -11.17 7.85
CA MET A 6 -22.06 -11.70 6.51
C MET A 6 -23.30 -11.09 5.85
N THR A 7 -23.80 -9.93 6.30
CA THR A 7 -24.89 -9.23 5.58
C THR A 7 -24.71 -7.72 5.65
N ILE A 8 -23.89 -7.20 4.74
CA ILE A 8 -24.07 -5.83 4.25
C ILE A 8 -24.38 -5.98 2.75
N HIS A 9 -25.63 -6.36 2.44
CA HIS A 9 -26.17 -6.14 1.10
C HIS A 9 -26.69 -4.70 1.01
N PRO A 10 -26.58 -4.04 -0.16
CA PRO A 10 -26.78 -2.62 -0.31
C PRO A 10 -28.26 -2.34 -0.59
N CYS A 11 -28.92 -1.60 0.30
CA CYS A 11 -30.15 -0.90 -0.05
C CYS A 11 -30.42 0.18 0.98
N GLN A 12 -30.03 1.41 0.66
CA GLN A 12 -30.87 2.59 0.82
C GLN A 12 -30.18 3.76 0.10
N HIS A 13 -30.79 4.17 -1.01
CA HIS A 13 -30.50 5.42 -1.72
C HIS A 13 -30.41 6.58 -0.71
N PHE A 14 -29.22 7.17 -0.58
CA PHE A 14 -29.04 8.45 0.11
C PHE A 14 -28.82 9.52 -0.96
N VAL A 15 -29.92 10.18 -1.35
CA VAL A 15 -29.88 11.40 -2.16
C VAL A 15 -29.51 12.55 -1.22
N MET A 16 -28.43 13.28 -1.51
CA MET A 16 -28.10 14.54 -0.84
C MET A 16 -27.94 15.65 -1.91
N PRO A 17 -28.35 16.90 -1.62
CA PRO A 17 -28.55 17.94 -2.63
C PRO A 17 -27.23 18.59 -3.07
N GLU A 18 -27.19 19.03 -4.33
CA GLU A 18 -26.12 19.82 -4.93
C GLU A 18 -26.21 21.29 -4.48
N GLU A 19 -25.11 21.85 -3.96
CA GLU A 19 -24.93 23.31 -3.83
C GLU A 19 -23.64 23.71 -4.54
N ASN A 20 -23.80 24.56 -5.55
CA ASN A 20 -22.74 25.11 -6.40
C ASN A 20 -21.96 26.20 -5.64
N PHE A 21 -20.64 26.11 -5.61
CA PHE A 21 -19.76 27.20 -5.15
C PHE A 21 -18.72 27.56 -6.22
N SER A 22 -18.79 28.81 -6.67
CA SER A 22 -17.89 29.49 -7.61
C SER A 22 -16.64 30.01 -6.89
N CYS A 23 -15.47 29.84 -7.52
CA CYS A 23 -14.16 30.27 -7.02
C CYS A 23 -13.69 31.54 -7.75
N GLU A 24 -13.18 32.53 -6.99
CA GLU A 24 -12.43 33.67 -7.53
C GLU A 24 -10.97 33.59 -7.09
N THR A 25 -10.07 33.78 -8.07
CA THR A 25 -8.60 33.65 -8.03
C THR A 25 -7.90 35.00 -7.95
N SER A 26 -6.79 35.13 -7.20
CA SER A 26 -5.62 35.99 -7.54
C SER A 26 -4.49 35.91 -6.45
N PRO A 27 -3.25 36.41 -6.67
CA PRO A 27 -2.20 35.80 -7.47
C PRO A 27 -0.85 35.64 -6.73
N HIS A 28 0.05 34.93 -7.42
CA HIS A 28 1.45 34.58 -7.11
C HIS A 28 2.38 35.75 -6.77
N ILE A 29 3.38 35.47 -5.91
CA ILE A 29 4.67 36.16 -5.91
C ILE A 29 5.78 35.08 -5.79
N ASP A 30 6.65 35.05 -6.80
CA ASP A 30 7.89 34.28 -6.88
C ASP A 30 8.98 34.94 -6.05
N GLU A 31 9.75 34.17 -5.26
CA GLU A 31 11.15 34.51 -4.95
C GLU A 31 12.01 33.25 -4.86
N ASP A 32 13.04 33.23 -5.71
CA ASP A 32 14.13 32.25 -5.76
C ASP A 32 15.03 32.35 -4.53
N ILE A 33 15.28 31.24 -3.83
CA ILE A 33 16.44 31.13 -2.92
C ILE A 33 17.15 29.79 -3.14
N HIS A 34 18.43 29.92 -3.49
CA HIS A 34 19.37 28.83 -3.71
C HIS A 34 20.13 28.48 -2.43
N PHE A 35 20.66 27.26 -2.43
CA PHE A 35 21.81 26.73 -1.66
C PHE A 35 21.57 25.93 -0.37
N ASN A 36 22.11 24.71 -0.45
CA ASN A 36 22.75 23.85 0.55
C ASN A 36 22.62 24.25 2.02
N ASP A 37 22.12 23.29 2.81
CA ASP A 37 22.61 22.88 4.13
C ASP A 37 21.42 22.45 4.99
N LEU A 38 21.02 21.18 4.92
CA LEU A 38 20.24 20.53 5.98
C LEU A 38 20.56 19.03 6.01
N GLU A 39 21.65 18.69 6.69
CA GLU A 39 21.79 17.41 7.38
C GLU A 39 20.65 17.28 8.40
N PHE A 40 19.94 16.15 8.41
CA PHE A 40 19.17 15.74 9.58
C PHE A 40 19.15 14.21 9.73
N ASP A 41 19.59 13.81 10.91
CA ASP A 41 19.82 12.46 11.39
C ASP A 41 18.60 11.54 11.25
N CYS A 42 18.80 10.40 10.58
CA CYS A 42 17.88 9.28 10.65
C CYS A 42 18.15 8.51 11.95
N ILE A 43 17.17 8.53 12.85
CA ILE A 43 17.14 7.70 14.06
C ILE A 43 17.25 6.23 13.66
N SER A 44 18.40 5.64 13.95
CA SER A 44 18.64 4.21 13.98
C SER A 44 17.80 3.58 15.10
N VAL A 45 16.88 2.69 14.75
CA VAL A 45 16.26 1.81 15.74
C VAL A 45 17.00 0.48 15.67
N ASP A 46 17.95 0.33 16.60
CA ASP A 46 18.59 -0.95 16.91
C ASP A 46 17.53 -1.92 17.42
N SER A 47 17.54 -3.12 16.84
CA SER A 47 16.78 -4.27 17.29
C SER A 47 17.48 -4.90 18.50
N THR A 48 16.82 -4.92 19.65
CA THR A 48 17.14 -5.84 20.73
C THR A 48 15.92 -6.69 21.09
N ASP A 49 16.09 -7.97 20.80
CA ASP A 49 15.51 -9.18 21.38
C ASP A 49 14.43 -9.03 22.45
N TYR A 50 13.29 -9.69 22.22
CA TYR A 50 12.62 -10.47 23.26
C TYR A 50 11.95 -11.70 22.64
N GLU A 51 12.37 -12.84 23.15
CA GLU A 51 11.76 -14.16 22.97
C GLU A 51 10.34 -14.14 23.52
N ASP A 52 9.41 -14.81 22.84
CA ASP A 52 8.39 -15.57 23.56
C ASP A 52 7.94 -16.75 22.69
N ASN A 53 8.18 -17.93 23.25
CA ASN A 53 7.62 -19.21 22.85
C ASN A 53 6.12 -19.18 23.10
N ASP A 54 5.31 -19.61 22.13
CA ASP A 54 4.29 -20.61 22.43
C ASP A 54 3.76 -21.28 21.16
N THR A 55 3.53 -22.56 21.34
CA THR A 55 3.40 -23.62 20.36
C THR A 55 2.06 -23.63 19.63
N ASN A 56 2.17 -23.69 18.29
CA ASN A 56 1.32 -24.33 17.28
C ASN A 56 -0.09 -24.81 17.69
N GLN A 57 -1.06 -24.34 16.89
CA GLN A 57 -1.79 -25.19 15.93
C GLN A 57 -2.28 -24.28 14.78
N ASN A 58 -1.49 -24.21 13.69
CA ASN A 58 -1.88 -23.60 12.43
C ASN A 58 -2.52 -24.67 11.55
N ASP A 59 -3.70 -24.40 11.00
CA ASP A 59 -4.17 -25.09 9.81
C ASP A 59 -3.50 -24.46 8.59
N ASP A 60 -2.49 -25.17 8.09
CA ASP A 60 -1.74 -24.88 6.89
C ASP A 60 -2.65 -24.80 5.66
N VAL A 61 -2.53 -23.71 4.88
CA VAL A 61 -2.71 -23.86 3.44
C VAL A 61 -1.50 -24.64 2.96
N LYS A 62 -1.65 -25.96 2.83
CA LYS A 62 -0.62 -26.82 2.23
C LYS A 62 -0.28 -26.29 0.85
N VAL A 63 0.89 -25.66 0.73
CA VAL A 63 1.58 -25.56 -0.56
C VAL A 63 1.76 -26.99 -1.03
N ASN A 64 1.20 -27.33 -2.19
CA ASN A 64 1.31 -28.68 -2.71
C ASN A 64 2.74 -28.87 -3.23
N LEU A 65 3.65 -29.31 -2.35
CA LEU A 65 5.04 -29.64 -2.68
C LEU A 65 5.15 -30.68 -3.82
N ALA A 66 4.06 -31.37 -4.15
CA ALA A 66 4.00 -32.33 -5.25
C ALA A 66 4.33 -31.71 -6.63
N ASN A 67 4.09 -30.41 -6.83
CA ASN A 67 4.28 -29.77 -8.13
C ASN A 67 5.74 -29.39 -8.41
N LEU A 68 6.63 -29.47 -7.41
CA LEU A 68 8.04 -29.13 -7.59
C LEU A 68 8.79 -30.16 -8.49
N ASN A 69 8.30 -31.39 -8.54
CA ASN A 69 8.85 -32.43 -9.42
C ASN A 69 8.25 -32.42 -10.83
N GLU A 70 7.29 -31.53 -11.11
CA GLU A 70 6.73 -31.39 -12.46
C GLU A 70 7.77 -30.76 -13.41
N PRO A 71 7.75 -31.14 -14.71
CA PRO A 71 8.57 -30.50 -15.72
C PRO A 71 8.33 -28.98 -15.74
N LEU A 72 9.41 -28.19 -15.86
CA LEU A 72 9.35 -26.73 -15.89
C LEU A 72 8.34 -26.17 -16.91
N TYR A 73 8.13 -26.89 -18.01
CA TYR A 73 7.06 -26.71 -19.00
C TYR A 73 6.83 -28.04 -19.75
N PRO A 74 5.70 -28.21 -20.48
CA PRO A 74 5.44 -29.45 -21.21
C PRO A 74 6.57 -29.79 -22.18
N SER A 75 7.15 -30.98 -22.04
CA SER A 75 8.33 -31.50 -22.77
C SER A 75 9.72 -31.13 -22.21
N SER A 76 9.79 -30.39 -21.09
CA SER A 76 11.07 -30.10 -20.42
C SER A 76 11.66 -31.39 -19.81
N SER A 77 12.97 -31.59 -19.98
CA SER A 77 13.72 -32.65 -19.28
C SER A 77 14.15 -32.27 -17.85
N VAL A 78 13.82 -31.05 -17.42
CA VAL A 78 14.20 -30.45 -16.13
C VAL A 78 12.93 -30.10 -15.36
N SER A 79 12.86 -30.54 -14.11
CA SER A 79 11.77 -30.23 -13.18
C SER A 79 11.88 -28.82 -12.59
N LEU A 80 10.77 -28.30 -12.08
CA LEU A 80 10.71 -26.99 -11.41
C LEU A 80 11.72 -26.92 -10.25
N LEU A 81 11.85 -27.98 -9.46
CA LEU A 81 12.82 -28.12 -8.37
C LEU A 81 14.27 -28.06 -8.86
N GLU A 82 14.60 -28.82 -9.91
CA GLU A 82 15.94 -28.84 -10.48
C GLU A 82 16.33 -27.48 -11.08
N ALA A 83 15.38 -26.76 -11.67
CA ALA A 83 15.59 -25.40 -12.16
C ALA A 83 15.89 -24.43 -11.00
N TYR A 84 15.10 -24.45 -9.92
CA TYR A 84 15.35 -23.61 -8.75
C TYR A 84 16.69 -23.92 -8.08
N ILE A 85 17.02 -25.20 -7.91
CA ILE A 85 18.30 -25.63 -7.33
C ILE A 85 19.47 -25.22 -8.23
N SER A 86 19.32 -25.30 -9.55
CA SER A 86 20.37 -24.92 -10.50
C SER A 86 20.64 -23.40 -10.48
N ILE A 87 19.57 -22.59 -10.40
CA ILE A 87 19.68 -21.14 -10.26
C ILE A 87 20.35 -20.78 -8.94
N LEU A 88 19.93 -21.39 -7.83
CA LEU A 88 20.53 -21.17 -6.52
C LEU A 88 21.99 -21.62 -6.48
N ALA A 89 22.33 -22.77 -7.04
CA ALA A 89 23.69 -23.29 -7.10
C ALA A 89 24.62 -22.41 -7.94
N PHE A 90 24.14 -21.89 -9.08
CA PHE A 90 24.87 -20.93 -9.89
C PHE A 90 25.17 -19.64 -9.11
N SER A 91 24.16 -19.11 -8.42
CA SER A 91 24.29 -17.89 -7.64
C SER A 91 25.25 -18.02 -6.46
N LEU A 92 25.26 -19.18 -5.82
CA LEU A 92 26.20 -19.54 -4.75
C LEU A 92 27.62 -19.73 -5.29
N ARG A 93 27.79 -20.39 -6.44
CA ARG A 93 29.11 -20.65 -7.05
C ARG A 93 29.83 -19.37 -7.49
N HIS A 94 29.07 -18.37 -7.92
CA HIS A 94 29.60 -17.12 -8.45
C HIS A 94 29.54 -15.95 -7.45
N ASN A 95 29.19 -16.20 -6.18
CA ASN A 95 29.07 -15.18 -5.13
C ASN A 95 28.25 -13.96 -5.57
N ILE A 96 27.14 -14.23 -6.26
CA ILE A 96 26.28 -13.18 -6.83
C ILE A 96 25.75 -12.31 -5.68
N THR A 97 25.87 -10.99 -5.83
CA THR A 97 25.43 -10.03 -4.82
C THR A 97 23.91 -10.08 -4.63
N LYS A 98 23.42 -9.69 -3.45
CA LYS A 98 21.97 -9.64 -3.14
C LYS A 98 21.18 -8.83 -4.18
N THR A 99 21.77 -7.76 -4.69
CA THR A 99 21.22 -6.94 -5.77
C THR A 99 21.18 -7.71 -7.10
N CYS A 100 22.28 -8.33 -7.52
CA CYS A 100 22.30 -9.10 -8.76
C CYS A 100 21.40 -10.35 -8.69
N MET A 101 21.19 -10.95 -7.51
CA MET A 101 20.20 -12.02 -7.30
C MET A 101 18.75 -11.53 -7.42
N GLN A 102 18.46 -10.33 -6.91
CA GLN A 102 17.15 -9.71 -7.11
C GLN A 102 16.93 -9.39 -8.58
N ASP A 103 17.94 -8.84 -9.26
CA ASP A 103 17.88 -8.55 -10.69
C ASP A 103 17.73 -9.84 -11.52
N LEU A 104 18.40 -10.93 -11.15
CA LEU A 104 18.33 -12.24 -11.80
C LEU A 104 16.96 -12.91 -11.59
N LEU A 105 16.42 -12.87 -10.37
CA LEU A 105 15.06 -13.35 -10.07
C LEU A 105 14.00 -12.48 -10.75
N GLN A 106 14.25 -11.18 -10.87
CA GLN A 106 13.43 -10.27 -11.63
C GLN A 106 13.51 -10.59 -13.13
N LEU A 107 14.68 -10.98 -13.65
CA LEU A 107 14.87 -11.50 -15.00
C LEU A 107 14.14 -12.84 -15.23
N PHE A 108 14.10 -13.73 -14.23
CA PHE A 108 13.36 -15.00 -14.30
C PHE A 108 11.85 -14.80 -14.23
N ASN A 109 11.35 -13.89 -13.38
CA ASN A 109 9.93 -13.48 -13.35
C ASN A 109 9.53 -12.74 -14.63
N VAL A 110 10.49 -12.08 -15.25
CA VAL A 110 10.39 -11.50 -16.57
C VAL A 110 10.21 -12.65 -17.58
N LEU A 111 11.09 -13.65 -17.61
CA LEU A 111 11.09 -14.73 -18.61
C LEU A 111 10.00 -15.81 -18.41
N LEU A 112 9.42 -15.92 -17.21
CA LEU A 112 8.37 -16.88 -16.85
C LEU A 112 7.05 -16.13 -16.57
N SER A 113 6.14 -16.17 -17.55
CA SER A 113 4.76 -15.65 -17.63
C SER A 113 4.36 -14.36 -16.87
N PRO A 114 3.73 -13.38 -17.56
CA PRO A 114 3.79 -11.96 -17.17
C PRO A 114 2.76 -11.49 -16.12
N SER A 115 1.94 -12.38 -15.57
CA SER A 115 0.62 -11.95 -15.06
C SER A 115 0.55 -11.52 -13.60
N ASN A 116 1.61 -11.54 -12.78
CA ASN A 116 1.48 -11.25 -11.33
C ASN A 116 2.74 -10.63 -10.68
N LEU A 117 3.18 -9.43 -11.10
CA LEU A 117 4.15 -8.67 -10.32
C LEU A 117 3.44 -7.95 -9.15
N PRO A 118 3.72 -8.31 -7.87
CA PRO A 118 3.08 -7.64 -6.74
C PRO A 118 3.48 -6.15 -6.68
N ALA A 119 2.53 -5.34 -6.21
CA ALA A 119 2.71 -3.93 -5.92
C ALA A 119 3.93 -3.72 -5.00
N ALA A 120 5.06 -3.36 -5.60
CA ALA A 120 6.25 -3.01 -4.85
C ALA A 120 5.97 -1.81 -3.94
N MET A 121 6.51 -1.83 -2.71
CA MET A 121 6.40 -0.72 -1.75
C MET A 121 6.79 0.61 -2.42
N LYS A 122 6.25 1.76 -2.01
CA LYS A 122 6.46 3.06 -2.70
C LYS A 122 7.90 3.31 -3.18
N PRO A 123 8.96 3.06 -2.37
CA PRO A 123 10.34 3.24 -2.81
C PRO A 123 10.77 2.19 -3.83
N ALA A 124 10.39 0.92 -3.63
CA ALA A 124 10.69 -0.17 -4.54
C ALA A 124 9.98 -0.01 -5.89
N ARG A 125 8.71 0.44 -5.91
CA ARG A 125 8.00 0.76 -7.15
C ARG A 125 8.70 1.86 -7.92
N ALA A 126 9.03 2.97 -7.26
CA ALA A 126 9.73 4.08 -7.91
C ALA A 126 11.10 3.64 -8.44
N ALA A 127 11.81 2.75 -7.74
CA ALA A 127 13.07 2.18 -8.22
C ALA A 127 12.87 1.33 -9.48
N ILE A 128 11.91 0.40 -9.47
CA ILE A 128 11.61 -0.47 -10.61
C ILE A 128 11.13 0.33 -11.83
N GLN A 129 10.26 1.31 -11.61
CA GLN A 129 9.77 2.22 -12.66
C GLN A 129 10.81 3.27 -13.06
N ASN A 130 11.97 3.33 -12.40
CA ASN A 130 12.95 4.40 -12.53
C ASN A 130 12.34 5.82 -12.42
N PHE A 131 11.40 5.99 -11.50
CA PHE A 131 10.76 7.27 -11.19
C PHE A 131 11.40 7.92 -9.95
N ILE A 132 11.13 9.20 -9.77
CA ILE A 132 11.39 9.89 -8.50
C ILE A 132 10.49 9.33 -7.39
N LEU A 133 10.93 9.48 -6.15
CA LEU A 133 10.20 9.00 -4.99
C LEU A 133 8.90 9.80 -4.77
N TYR A 134 8.00 9.22 -3.97
CA TYR A 134 6.66 9.75 -3.66
C TYR A 134 6.63 11.18 -3.06
N ASN A 135 7.76 11.64 -2.50
CA ASN A 135 7.94 12.98 -1.95
C ASN A 135 8.38 14.03 -2.99
N GLY A 136 8.76 13.59 -4.20
CA GLY A 136 9.07 14.45 -5.33
C GLY A 136 7.86 15.20 -5.87
N LYS A 137 8.09 16.27 -6.64
CA LYS A 137 7.02 17.11 -7.24
C LYS A 137 6.06 16.27 -8.09
N TYR A 138 6.57 15.37 -8.92
CA TYR A 138 5.78 14.43 -9.71
C TYR A 138 5.93 12.98 -9.20
N GLY A 139 5.79 12.78 -7.89
CA GLY A 139 6.07 11.49 -7.24
C GLY A 139 4.96 10.44 -7.37
N CYS A 140 3.77 10.79 -7.86
CA CYS A 140 2.77 9.78 -8.21
C CYS A 140 3.33 8.88 -9.31
N GLY A 141 3.04 7.57 -9.29
CA GLY A 141 3.40 6.65 -10.37
C GLY A 141 2.31 6.51 -11.44
N PHE A 142 1.07 6.91 -11.10
CA PHE A 142 -0.12 6.64 -11.92
C PHE A 142 -0.59 7.84 -12.74
N CYS A 143 -0.41 9.07 -12.24
CA CYS A 143 -0.85 10.29 -12.92
C CYS A 143 0.21 11.38 -12.89
N GLN A 144 0.04 12.40 -13.72
CA GLN A 144 0.95 13.53 -13.88
C GLN A 144 0.71 14.66 -12.86
N HIS A 145 -0.01 14.39 -11.77
CA HIS A 145 -0.29 15.40 -10.76
C HIS A 145 1.02 15.91 -10.12
N SER A 146 1.27 17.21 -10.27
CA SER A 146 2.31 17.92 -9.54
C SER A 146 1.88 18.13 -8.09
N GLY A 147 2.49 17.43 -7.15
CA GLY A 147 2.30 17.67 -5.73
C GLY A 147 2.91 19.00 -5.26
N GLU A 148 2.28 19.61 -4.26
CA GLU A 148 2.66 20.88 -3.67
C GLU A 148 3.44 20.68 -2.37
N ARG A 149 4.38 21.58 -2.07
CA ARG A 149 5.14 21.53 -0.82
C ARG A 149 4.48 22.47 0.17
N VAL A 150 4.07 21.95 1.33
CA VAL A 150 3.46 22.75 2.41
C VAL A 150 4.19 22.53 3.72
N GLU A 151 4.12 23.51 4.61
CA GLU A 151 4.66 23.41 5.96
C GLU A 151 3.84 22.41 6.79
N LYS A 152 4.55 21.58 7.57
CA LYS A 152 3.95 20.64 8.52
C LYS A 152 4.85 20.51 9.75
N GLY A 153 4.43 21.10 10.86
CA GLY A 153 5.24 21.19 12.07
C GLY A 153 6.49 22.03 11.82
N LYS A 154 7.68 21.47 12.10
CA LYS A 154 8.97 22.15 11.86
C LYS A 154 9.57 21.86 10.47
N GLY A 155 8.88 21.10 9.63
CA GLY A 155 9.37 20.68 8.33
C GLY A 155 8.35 20.93 7.23
N PHE A 156 8.56 20.25 6.11
CA PHE A 156 7.67 20.34 4.95
C PHE A 156 7.20 18.95 4.53
N CYS A 157 5.99 18.85 4.01
CA CYS A 157 5.49 17.65 3.35
C CYS A 157 5.06 17.94 1.91
N ARG A 158 5.05 16.88 1.09
CA ARG A 158 4.46 16.90 -0.25
C ARG A 158 3.01 16.45 -0.16
N ILE A 159 2.10 17.27 -0.67
CA ILE A 159 0.66 17.00 -0.73
C ILE A 159 0.19 16.95 -2.18
N TYR A 160 -1.01 16.42 -2.37
CA TYR A 160 -1.66 16.30 -3.67
C TYR A 160 -3.11 16.75 -3.54
N PRO A 161 -3.38 18.07 -3.59
CA PRO A 161 -4.73 18.60 -3.47
C PRO A 161 -5.64 18.12 -4.59
N LEU A 162 -6.90 17.80 -4.29
CA LEU A 162 -7.82 17.37 -5.35
C LEU A 162 -7.99 18.51 -6.37
N GLN A 163 -7.73 18.21 -7.64
CA GLN A 163 -7.91 19.12 -8.77
C GLN A 163 -9.07 18.63 -9.65
N GLN A 164 -9.81 19.56 -10.24
CA GLN A 164 -10.82 19.27 -11.26
C GLN A 164 -10.53 20.14 -12.50
N PRO A 165 -10.43 19.54 -13.70
CA PRO A 165 -10.52 18.10 -13.99
C PRO A 165 -9.41 17.30 -13.28
N LEU A 166 -9.66 16.00 -13.04
CA LEU A 166 -8.66 15.13 -12.42
C LEU A 166 -7.35 15.13 -13.24
N PRO A 167 -6.19 15.03 -12.57
CA PRO A 167 -4.91 14.95 -13.27
C PRO A 167 -4.85 13.79 -14.25
N GLU A 168 -4.22 14.03 -15.40
CA GLU A 168 -4.08 13.03 -16.46
C GLU A 168 -3.35 11.78 -15.97
N ILE A 169 -3.92 10.60 -16.26
CA ILE A 169 -3.29 9.31 -16.03
C ILE A 169 -2.11 9.16 -16.99
N ARG A 170 -0.97 8.68 -16.51
CA ARG A 170 0.21 8.49 -17.37
C ARG A 170 -0.08 7.42 -18.42
N SER A 171 0.43 7.63 -19.63
CA SER A 171 0.52 6.61 -20.65
C SER A 171 1.96 6.10 -20.81
N VAL A 172 2.10 4.90 -21.37
CA VAL A 172 3.42 4.34 -21.72
C VAL A 172 4.18 5.27 -22.66
N GLU A 173 3.51 5.82 -23.68
CA GLU A 173 4.09 6.74 -24.65
C GLU A 173 4.65 8.00 -23.98
N GLN A 174 3.89 8.62 -23.07
CA GLN A 174 4.38 9.75 -22.28
C GLN A 174 5.61 9.39 -21.46
N CYS A 175 5.61 8.22 -20.80
CA CYS A 175 6.76 7.77 -20.01
C CYS A 175 8.01 7.52 -20.88
N VAL A 176 7.85 7.02 -22.10
CA VAL A 176 8.95 6.89 -23.08
C VAL A 176 9.48 8.26 -23.45
N ASN A 177 8.61 9.20 -23.84
CA ASN A 177 9.02 10.55 -24.24
C ASN A 177 9.75 11.29 -23.11
N PHE A 178 9.25 11.20 -21.86
CA PHE A 178 9.92 11.78 -20.69
C PHE A 178 11.28 11.14 -20.41
N SER A 179 11.42 9.84 -20.66
CA SER A 179 12.69 9.11 -20.54
C SER A 179 13.71 9.54 -21.60
N GLU A 180 13.27 9.77 -22.83
CA GLU A 180 14.12 10.30 -23.91
C GLU A 180 14.58 11.73 -23.59
N GLU A 181 13.68 12.57 -23.10
CA GLU A 181 14.01 13.95 -22.70
C GLU A 181 14.97 13.99 -21.50
N ASP A 182 14.79 13.14 -20.49
CA ASP A 182 15.76 12.97 -19.38
C ASP A 182 17.14 12.56 -19.91
N SER A 183 17.20 11.64 -20.89
CA SER A 183 18.46 11.21 -21.51
C SER A 183 19.20 12.34 -22.23
N LEU A 184 18.46 13.34 -22.75
CA LEU A 184 19.03 14.52 -23.40
C LEU A 184 19.42 15.62 -22.41
N THR A 185 18.65 15.79 -21.33
CA THR A 185 18.79 16.93 -20.40
C THR A 185 19.54 16.59 -19.11
N GLY A 186 19.67 15.30 -18.79
CA GLY A 186 20.20 14.80 -17.52
C GLY A 186 19.32 15.12 -16.30
N LYS A 187 18.04 15.46 -16.52
CA LYS A 187 17.10 15.87 -15.47
C LYS A 187 15.78 15.13 -15.61
N ALA A 188 15.26 14.67 -14.48
CA ALA A 188 14.01 13.95 -14.43
C ALA A 188 12.83 14.81 -14.95
N VAL A 189 12.06 14.27 -15.89
CA VAL A 189 10.92 14.93 -16.54
C VAL A 189 9.63 14.31 -16.05
N HIS A 190 8.72 15.11 -15.48
CA HIS A 190 7.46 14.64 -14.88
C HIS A 190 7.61 13.44 -13.92
N GLY A 191 8.78 13.36 -13.28
CA GLY A 191 9.13 12.32 -12.32
C GLY A 191 9.76 11.06 -12.90
N VAL A 192 9.96 10.97 -14.22
CA VAL A 192 10.68 9.87 -14.88
C VAL A 192 12.18 10.21 -14.91
N LYS A 193 13.06 9.29 -14.53
CA LYS A 193 14.52 9.49 -14.46
C LYS A 193 15.28 8.69 -15.55
N GLY A 194 14.64 8.53 -16.70
CA GLY A 194 15.16 7.74 -17.82
C GLY A 194 14.56 6.33 -17.94
N PRO A 195 15.08 5.50 -18.86
CA PRO A 195 14.46 4.24 -19.22
C PRO A 195 14.62 3.21 -18.11
N THR A 196 13.61 2.37 -17.92
CA THR A 196 13.70 1.26 -16.96
C THR A 196 14.32 0.03 -17.60
N GLU A 197 14.95 -0.82 -16.80
CA GLU A 197 15.39 -2.14 -17.27
C GLU A 197 14.20 -2.99 -17.76
N LEU A 198 13.01 -2.82 -17.17
CA LEU A 198 11.80 -3.50 -17.62
C LEU A 198 11.38 -3.11 -19.04
N MET A 199 11.49 -1.83 -19.42
CA MET A 199 11.20 -1.39 -20.78
C MET A 199 12.23 -1.93 -21.79
N LYS A 200 13.49 -2.05 -21.37
CA LYS A 200 14.57 -2.60 -22.22
C LYS A 200 14.37 -4.09 -22.47
N LEU A 201 14.03 -4.84 -21.44
CA LEU A 201 13.80 -6.28 -21.51
C LEU A 201 12.46 -6.61 -22.17
N TYR A 202 11.44 -5.78 -21.93
CA TYR A 202 10.10 -5.90 -22.49
C TYR A 202 9.59 -4.60 -23.09
N PRO A 203 9.81 -4.40 -24.39
CA PRO A 203 9.36 -3.20 -25.11
C PRO A 203 7.85 -2.92 -25.00
N ASN A 204 7.05 -3.95 -24.73
CA ASN A 204 5.58 -3.85 -24.61
C ASN A 204 5.09 -3.89 -23.15
N PHE A 205 5.96 -3.79 -22.16
CA PHE A 205 5.54 -3.79 -20.76
C PHE A 205 4.95 -2.43 -20.37
N ASP A 206 3.67 -2.42 -19.97
CA ASP A 206 3.01 -1.19 -19.53
C ASP A 206 3.46 -0.83 -18.11
N LEU A 207 4.47 0.04 -17.99
CA LEU A 207 4.97 0.49 -16.69
C LEU A 207 3.94 1.20 -15.83
N VAL A 208 2.84 1.72 -16.38
CA VAL A 208 1.86 2.49 -15.61
C VAL A 208 0.76 1.56 -15.10
N GLN A 209 0.19 0.74 -15.98
CA GLN A 209 -0.92 -0.16 -15.65
C GLN A 209 -0.46 -1.47 -15.02
N SER A 210 0.83 -1.83 -15.15
CA SER A 210 1.36 -3.05 -14.54
C SER A 210 1.62 -2.96 -13.03
N PHE A 211 1.33 -1.82 -12.43
CA PHE A 211 1.39 -1.63 -10.98
C PHE A 211 0.04 -1.16 -10.46
N VAL A 212 -0.22 -1.44 -9.18
CA VAL A 212 -1.46 -1.04 -8.50
C VAL A 212 -1.15 -0.44 -7.13
N PRO A 213 -2.01 0.46 -6.60
CA PRO A 213 -1.96 0.80 -5.19
C PRO A 213 -2.32 -0.44 -4.35
N ASP A 214 -1.41 -0.86 -3.47
CA ASP A 214 -1.69 -1.98 -2.56
C ASP A 214 -2.65 -1.57 -1.43
N TYR A 215 -3.67 -2.39 -1.19
CA TYR A 215 -4.63 -2.21 -0.10
C TYR A 215 -3.97 -2.11 1.27
N MET A 216 -2.99 -2.96 1.57
CA MET A 216 -2.38 -3.03 2.89
C MET A 216 -1.50 -1.80 3.20
N HIS A 217 -0.66 -1.37 2.26
CA HIS A 217 0.27 -0.25 2.43
C HIS A 217 -0.37 1.11 2.13
N ALA A 218 -1.20 1.21 1.08
CA ALA A 218 -1.80 2.48 0.68
C ALA A 218 -3.04 2.81 1.52
N VAL A 219 -3.96 1.86 1.68
CA VAL A 219 -5.23 2.10 2.40
C VAL A 219 -5.03 1.92 3.90
N LEU A 220 -4.59 0.75 4.37
CA LEU A 220 -4.57 0.45 5.81
C LEU A 220 -3.44 1.18 6.55
N LEU A 221 -2.19 0.92 6.20
CA LEU A 221 -1.03 1.57 6.83
C LEU A 221 -0.83 3.02 6.37
N GLY A 222 -1.49 3.40 5.27
CA GLY A 222 -1.45 4.74 4.71
C GLY A 222 -2.58 5.61 5.22
N VAL A 223 -3.76 5.48 4.62
CA VAL A 223 -4.92 6.34 4.89
C VAL A 223 -5.52 6.08 6.27
N VAL A 224 -5.89 4.83 6.58
CA VAL A 224 -6.58 4.48 7.82
C VAL A 224 -5.72 4.83 9.02
N ARG A 225 -4.44 4.42 9.02
CA ARG A 225 -3.50 4.79 10.07
C ARG A 225 -3.36 6.30 10.24
N GLN A 226 -3.25 7.06 9.14
CA GLN A 226 -3.13 8.52 9.20
C GLN A 226 -4.34 9.16 9.89
N ILE A 227 -5.56 8.86 9.41
CA ILE A 227 -6.80 9.45 9.95
C ILE A 227 -7.03 9.05 11.41
N VAL A 228 -6.85 7.76 11.74
CA VAL A 228 -7.02 7.27 13.11
C VAL A 228 -5.98 7.88 14.06
N SER A 229 -4.75 8.07 13.59
CA SER A 229 -3.71 8.76 14.37
C SER A 229 -4.09 10.22 14.63
N LEU A 230 -4.63 10.93 13.64
CA LEU A 230 -5.11 12.30 13.83
C LEU A 230 -6.17 12.38 14.92
N TRP A 231 -7.16 11.49 14.89
CA TRP A 231 -8.23 11.48 15.90
C TRP A 231 -7.73 11.21 17.32
N ILE A 232 -6.73 10.34 17.48
CA ILE A 232 -6.28 9.87 18.80
C ILE A 232 -5.13 10.70 19.37
N GLN A 233 -4.19 11.15 18.53
CA GLN A 233 -2.94 11.78 18.96
C GLN A 233 -3.01 13.30 19.01
N THR A 234 -3.94 13.90 18.27
CA THR A 234 -4.15 15.34 18.35
C THR A 234 -5.17 15.66 19.44
N SER A 235 -4.99 16.81 20.08
CA SER A 235 -5.96 17.38 21.00
C SER A 235 -6.48 18.69 20.42
N SER A 236 -7.67 19.09 20.88
CA SER A 236 -8.22 20.44 20.64
C SER A 236 -8.62 20.77 19.19
N ASN A 237 -8.69 19.78 18.28
CA ASN A 237 -9.35 19.96 16.98
C ASN A 237 -10.75 19.34 16.99
N ASP A 238 -11.64 19.82 16.12
CA ASP A 238 -13.01 19.32 15.99
C ASP A 238 -13.11 17.86 15.53
N PHE A 239 -12.03 17.35 14.92
CA PHE A 239 -11.88 15.95 14.53
C PHE A 239 -11.20 15.07 15.59
N SER A 240 -10.65 15.65 16.65
CA SER A 240 -9.98 14.91 17.72
C SER A 240 -10.99 14.23 18.65
N ILE A 241 -10.68 13.01 19.08
CA ILE A 241 -11.44 12.30 20.10
C ILE A 241 -10.99 12.78 21.48
N ASN A 242 -11.89 13.40 22.24
CA ASN A 242 -11.58 13.83 23.61
C ASN A 242 -11.31 12.63 24.55
N GLN A 243 -10.60 12.89 25.64
CA GLN A 243 -10.15 11.84 26.58
C GLN A 243 -11.29 10.98 27.15
N LYS A 244 -12.46 11.57 27.43
CA LYS A 244 -13.63 10.81 27.90
C LYS A 244 -14.11 9.82 26.83
N SER A 245 -14.22 10.29 25.59
CA SER A 245 -14.66 9.49 24.45
C SER A 245 -13.62 8.44 24.07
N LEU A 246 -12.32 8.73 24.24
CA LEU A 246 -11.23 7.79 24.00
C LEU A 246 -11.25 6.62 24.99
N ARG A 247 -11.58 6.86 26.27
CA ARG A 247 -11.81 5.79 27.26
C ARG A 247 -12.98 4.90 26.85
N VAL A 248 -14.08 5.49 26.36
CA VAL A 248 -15.23 4.74 25.85
C VAL A 248 -14.86 3.94 24.61
N LEU A 249 -14.09 4.51 23.69
CA LEU A 249 -13.58 3.81 22.50
C LEU A 249 -12.74 2.60 22.88
N ASN A 250 -11.76 2.77 23.78
CA ASN A 250 -10.94 1.67 24.28
C ASN A 250 -11.79 0.56 24.93
N HIS A 251 -12.76 0.95 25.76
CA HIS A 251 -13.68 -0.02 26.35
C HIS A 251 -14.48 -0.77 25.27
N ARG A 252 -14.94 -0.09 24.22
CA ARG A 252 -15.63 -0.75 23.09
C ARG A 252 -14.70 -1.71 22.36
N ILE A 253 -13.45 -1.30 22.07
CA ILE A 253 -12.43 -2.12 21.40
C ILE A 253 -12.14 -3.40 22.17
N LEU A 254 -11.88 -3.31 23.48
CA LEU A 254 -11.52 -4.45 24.32
C LEU A 254 -12.68 -5.45 24.50
N ASN A 255 -13.92 -5.00 24.30
CA ASN A 255 -15.12 -5.83 24.40
C ASN A 255 -15.63 -6.36 23.05
N ILE A 256 -14.91 -6.13 21.95
CA ILE A 256 -15.28 -6.74 20.66
C ILE A 256 -15.15 -8.25 20.79
N LYS A 257 -16.25 -8.96 20.51
CA LYS A 257 -16.26 -10.41 20.40
C LYS A 257 -15.89 -10.78 18.98
N PHE A 258 -14.74 -11.43 18.82
CA PHE A 258 -14.31 -11.93 17.53
C PHE A 258 -14.64 -13.43 17.37
N PRO A 259 -14.91 -13.91 16.15
CA PRO A 259 -14.96 -15.35 15.84
C PRO A 259 -13.67 -16.07 16.26
N GLN A 260 -13.74 -17.36 16.57
CA GLN A 260 -12.57 -18.13 17.04
C GLN A 260 -11.44 -18.17 16.00
N GLU A 261 -11.79 -18.05 14.73
CA GLU A 261 -10.91 -18.08 13.56
C GLU A 261 -10.10 -16.79 13.39
N THR A 262 -10.37 -15.75 14.18
CA THR A 262 -9.60 -14.52 14.12
C THR A 262 -8.29 -14.63 14.89
N THR A 263 -7.18 -14.65 14.15
CA THR A 263 -5.84 -14.80 14.71
C THR A 263 -5.30 -13.55 15.40
N ARG A 264 -5.94 -12.38 15.23
CA ARG A 264 -5.51 -11.12 15.82
C ARG A 264 -6.66 -10.33 16.40
N LYS A 265 -6.39 -9.69 17.55
CA LYS A 265 -7.29 -8.75 18.22
C LYS A 265 -6.78 -7.33 18.04
N LEU A 266 -7.70 -6.38 18.13
CA LEU A 266 -7.36 -4.96 18.10
C LEU A 266 -6.78 -4.55 19.46
N ARG A 267 -5.55 -4.02 19.46
CA ARG A 267 -4.91 -3.50 20.68
C ARG A 267 -5.53 -2.18 21.15
N SER A 268 -5.11 -1.74 22.33
CA SER A 268 -5.51 -0.45 22.89
C SER A 268 -5.15 0.71 21.96
N THR A 269 -5.93 1.79 21.99
CA THR A 269 -5.61 3.03 21.25
C THR A 269 -4.30 3.67 21.72
N ASN A 270 -3.81 3.32 22.92
CA ASN A 270 -2.51 3.78 23.41
C ASN A 270 -1.35 3.27 22.54
N GLU A 271 -1.55 2.14 21.86
CA GLU A 271 -0.55 1.51 20.98
C GLU A 271 -0.83 1.77 19.50
N VAL A 272 -1.70 2.73 19.17
CA VAL A 272 -2.18 2.93 17.78
C VAL A 272 -1.05 3.15 16.78
N LEU A 273 0.06 3.77 17.19
CA LEU A 273 1.25 3.96 16.36
C LEU A 273 1.92 2.64 15.93
N PHE A 274 1.77 1.60 16.75
CA PHE A 274 2.37 0.28 16.56
C PHE A 274 1.40 -0.75 15.99
N TRP A 275 0.14 -0.37 15.74
CA TRP A 275 -0.84 -1.25 15.12
C TRP A 275 -0.35 -1.77 13.76
N LYS A 276 -0.56 -3.07 13.53
CA LYS A 276 -0.24 -3.72 12.25
C LYS A 276 -1.36 -3.45 11.25
N ALA A 277 -1.08 -3.68 9.96
CA ALA A 277 -2.08 -3.49 8.90
C ALA A 277 -3.37 -4.28 9.16
N SER A 278 -3.25 -5.52 9.67
CA SER A 278 -4.39 -6.36 10.06
C SER A 278 -5.26 -5.76 11.16
N GLU A 279 -4.68 -4.99 12.09
CA GLU A 279 -5.44 -4.28 13.13
C GLU A 279 -6.16 -3.07 12.55
N PHE A 280 -5.52 -2.30 11.67
CA PHE A 280 -6.20 -1.24 10.92
C PHE A 280 -7.33 -1.78 10.03
N ARG A 281 -7.16 -2.99 9.47
CA ARG A 281 -8.23 -3.69 8.75
C ARG A 281 -9.43 -3.94 9.66
N ILE A 282 -9.18 -4.53 10.84
CA ILE A 282 -10.23 -4.79 11.83
C ILE A 282 -10.92 -3.48 12.21
N PHE A 283 -10.13 -2.46 12.59
CA PHE A 283 -10.65 -1.15 12.98
C PHE A 283 -11.55 -0.56 11.89
N LEU A 284 -11.11 -0.56 10.62
CA LEU A 284 -11.87 -0.01 9.49
C LEU A 284 -13.29 -0.58 9.45
N PHE A 285 -13.45 -1.90 9.55
CA PHE A 285 -14.77 -2.54 9.45
C PHE A 285 -15.63 -2.41 10.71
N VAL A 286 -15.05 -2.40 11.91
CA VAL A 286 -15.82 -2.24 13.15
C VAL A 286 -16.10 -0.78 13.51
N SER A 287 -15.35 0.15 12.91
CA SER A 287 -15.40 1.59 13.19
C SER A 287 -16.79 2.23 13.10
N PRO A 288 -17.70 1.85 12.18
CA PRO A 288 -19.04 2.44 12.15
C PRO A 288 -19.80 2.24 13.47
N ILE A 289 -19.57 1.10 14.13
CA ILE A 289 -20.21 0.75 15.40
C ILE A 289 -19.46 1.41 16.55
N ILE A 290 -18.14 1.21 16.62
CA ILE A 290 -17.38 1.63 17.80
C ILE A 290 -17.18 3.14 17.90
N LEU A 291 -17.24 3.89 16.80
CA LEU A 291 -17.13 5.36 16.79
C LEU A 291 -18.47 6.08 16.98
N LYS A 292 -19.60 5.37 16.97
CA LYS A 292 -20.92 5.97 17.05
C LYS A 292 -21.05 6.86 18.29
N HIS A 293 -21.38 8.13 18.09
CA HIS A 293 -21.48 9.19 19.12
C HIS A 293 -20.16 9.54 19.85
N LEU A 294 -18.99 9.16 19.32
CA LEU A 294 -17.67 9.51 19.90
C LEU A 294 -16.91 10.59 19.13
N ILE A 295 -17.32 10.87 17.89
CA ILE A 295 -16.77 11.91 17.01
C ILE A 295 -17.91 12.76 16.44
N SER A 296 -17.58 13.94 15.89
CA SER A 296 -18.58 14.83 15.30
C SER A 296 -19.28 14.17 14.10
N LYS A 297 -20.54 14.56 13.85
CA LYS A 297 -21.34 13.99 12.75
C LYS A 297 -20.66 14.18 11.39
N ASN A 298 -19.99 15.31 11.18
CA ASN A 298 -19.27 15.59 9.93
C ASN A 298 -18.12 14.60 9.72
N VAL A 299 -17.25 14.44 10.73
CA VAL A 299 -16.11 13.51 10.68
C VAL A 299 -16.57 12.07 10.53
N TYR A 300 -17.63 11.68 11.25
CA TYR A 300 -18.21 10.34 11.15
C TYR A 300 -18.74 10.05 9.73
N ASN A 301 -19.53 10.95 9.17
CA ASN A 301 -20.09 10.77 7.82
C ASN A 301 -18.99 10.75 6.75
N HIS A 302 -17.97 11.61 6.88
CA HIS A 302 -16.80 11.60 6.01
C HIS A 302 -16.07 10.27 6.07
N TRP A 303 -15.82 9.75 7.27
CA TRP A 303 -15.19 8.44 7.46
C TRP A 303 -15.99 7.29 6.85
N LEU A 304 -17.32 7.32 6.98
CA LEU A 304 -18.18 6.30 6.40
C LEU A 304 -18.09 6.22 4.87
N LEU A 305 -17.76 7.32 4.17
CA LEU A 305 -17.48 7.27 2.73
C LEU A 305 -16.34 6.30 2.45
N LEU A 306 -15.23 6.40 3.19
CA LEU A 306 -14.09 5.49 3.01
C LEU A 306 -14.46 4.05 3.39
N VAL A 307 -15.06 3.85 4.57
CA VAL A 307 -15.41 2.50 5.06
C VAL A 307 -16.29 1.78 4.04
N HIS A 308 -17.35 2.44 3.58
CA HIS A 308 -18.31 1.83 2.67
C HIS A 308 -17.67 1.52 1.31
N ARG A 309 -16.90 2.45 0.73
CA ARG A 309 -16.28 2.22 -0.58
C ARG A 309 -15.16 1.20 -0.54
N ILE A 310 -14.30 1.22 0.48
CA ILE A 310 -13.28 0.16 0.61
C ILE A 310 -13.91 -1.21 0.84
N SER A 311 -15.02 -1.31 1.58
CA SER A 311 -15.74 -2.58 1.75
C SER A 311 -16.27 -3.11 0.42
N LEU A 312 -16.87 -2.25 -0.39
CA LEU A 312 -17.40 -2.59 -1.71
C LEU A 312 -16.29 -2.96 -2.72
N LEU A 313 -15.16 -2.25 -2.69
CA LEU A 313 -13.99 -2.57 -3.54
C LEU A 313 -13.24 -3.85 -3.11
N LEU A 314 -13.56 -4.41 -1.95
CA LEU A 314 -13.05 -5.70 -1.45
C LEU A 314 -14.05 -6.84 -1.66
N ASP A 315 -15.22 -6.58 -2.24
CA ASP A 315 -16.20 -7.62 -2.51
C ASP A 315 -15.67 -8.61 -3.58
N ASN A 316 -16.23 -9.81 -3.60
CA ASN A 316 -15.91 -10.82 -4.61
C ASN A 316 -16.48 -10.45 -5.99
N GLU A 317 -17.57 -9.70 -6.00
CA GLU A 317 -18.24 -9.23 -7.20
C GLU A 317 -18.35 -7.71 -7.15
N VAL A 318 -17.59 -7.02 -8.01
CA VAL A 318 -17.61 -5.56 -8.12
C VAL A 318 -18.10 -5.19 -9.51
N THR A 319 -19.28 -4.56 -9.61
CA THR A 319 -19.86 -4.17 -10.90
C THR A 319 -19.30 -2.85 -11.41
N THR A 320 -19.55 -2.51 -12.68
CA THR A 320 -19.15 -1.20 -13.23
C THR A 320 -19.83 -0.04 -12.52
N ASN A 321 -21.10 -0.17 -12.15
CA ASN A 321 -21.83 0.85 -11.39
C ASN A 321 -21.21 1.05 -10.00
N ASP A 322 -20.84 -0.05 -9.33
CA ASP A 322 -20.15 0.01 -8.04
C ASP A 322 -18.83 0.78 -8.13
N LEU A 323 -18.08 0.60 -9.22
CA LEU A 323 -16.84 1.32 -9.47
C LEU A 323 -17.06 2.82 -9.72
N GLU A 324 -18.08 3.20 -10.49
CA GLU A 324 -18.42 4.61 -10.73
C GLU A 324 -18.85 5.31 -9.43
N GLU A 325 -19.67 4.65 -8.62
CA GLU A 325 -20.06 5.17 -7.30
C GLU A 325 -18.87 5.26 -6.35
N ALA A 326 -17.99 4.26 -6.36
CA ALA A 326 -16.78 4.26 -5.54
C ALA A 326 -15.84 5.38 -5.96
N GLU A 327 -15.65 5.61 -7.25
CA GLU A 327 -14.84 6.69 -7.79
C GLU A 327 -15.36 8.06 -7.31
N PHE A 328 -16.65 8.32 -7.45
CA PHE A 328 -17.25 9.58 -6.98
C PHE A 328 -17.11 9.77 -5.46
N ALA A 329 -17.40 8.73 -4.68
CA ALA A 329 -17.32 8.83 -3.22
C ALA A 329 -15.88 8.91 -2.69
N LEU A 330 -14.91 8.27 -3.35
CA LEU A 330 -13.49 8.40 -3.02
C LEU A 330 -12.96 9.80 -3.37
N GLN A 331 -13.37 10.39 -4.50
CA GLN A 331 -13.08 11.79 -4.81
C GLN A 331 -13.64 12.72 -3.73
N LYS A 332 -14.90 12.53 -3.31
CA LYS A 332 -15.52 13.28 -2.22
C LYS A 332 -14.77 13.12 -0.90
N PHE A 333 -14.32 11.90 -0.59
CA PHE A 333 -13.49 11.64 0.58
C PHE A 333 -12.17 12.42 0.51
N VAL A 334 -11.44 12.32 -0.60
CA VAL A 334 -10.15 13.00 -0.81
C VAL A 334 -10.29 14.53 -0.73
N TYR A 335 -11.36 15.09 -1.30
CA TYR A 335 -11.68 16.51 -1.16
C TYR A 335 -11.88 16.91 0.31
N GLY A 336 -12.77 16.19 1.02
CA GLY A 336 -13.10 16.49 2.41
C GLY A 336 -11.94 16.33 3.40
N VAL A 337 -10.85 15.66 3.02
CA VAL A 337 -9.65 15.57 3.87
C VAL A 337 -9.07 16.95 4.16
N LYS A 338 -9.02 17.84 3.16
CA LYS A 338 -8.54 19.21 3.31
C LYS A 338 -9.39 19.97 4.33
N ASP A 339 -10.70 19.92 4.16
CA ASP A 339 -11.63 20.76 4.94
C ASP A 339 -11.76 20.27 6.38
N ILE A 340 -11.65 18.96 6.61
CA ILE A 340 -11.82 18.36 7.94
C ILE A 340 -10.50 18.31 8.71
N TYR A 341 -9.41 17.89 8.07
CA TYR A 341 -8.14 17.60 8.75
C TYR A 341 -7.02 18.61 8.45
N GLY A 342 -7.22 19.46 7.45
CA GLY A 342 -6.25 20.43 6.96
C GLY A 342 -5.54 19.97 5.68
N ILE A 343 -5.06 20.96 4.92
CA ILE A 343 -4.43 20.76 3.61
C ILE A 343 -3.20 19.84 3.67
N GLN A 344 -2.43 19.92 4.77
CA GLN A 344 -1.24 19.11 5.04
C GLN A 344 -1.52 17.60 5.20
N GLU A 345 -2.79 17.22 5.31
CA GLU A 345 -3.23 15.82 5.42
C GLU A 345 -3.61 15.20 4.07
N GLN A 346 -3.62 15.94 2.96
CA GLN A 346 -3.77 15.39 1.60
C GLN A 346 -2.48 14.72 1.11
N THR A 347 -2.03 13.71 1.85
CA THR A 347 -0.77 13.00 1.59
C THR A 347 -0.86 12.14 0.33
N TYR A 348 0.30 11.63 -0.10
CA TYR A 348 0.42 10.66 -1.19
C TYR A 348 -0.58 9.49 -1.08
N ASN A 349 -0.77 8.92 0.11
CA ASN A 349 -1.67 7.78 0.28
C ASN A 349 -3.14 8.16 0.11
N ILE A 350 -3.52 9.36 0.53
CA ILE A 350 -4.86 9.91 0.27
C ILE A 350 -5.07 10.05 -1.23
N HIS A 351 -4.07 10.58 -1.95
CA HIS A 351 -4.11 10.67 -3.41
C HIS A 351 -4.20 9.31 -4.11
N LEU A 352 -3.55 8.27 -3.56
CA LEU A 352 -3.63 6.91 -4.12
C LEU A 352 -5.05 6.34 -4.13
N LEU A 353 -5.97 6.84 -3.30
CA LEU A 353 -7.37 6.41 -3.32
C LEU A 353 -8.03 6.68 -4.67
N LEU A 354 -7.64 7.75 -5.38
CA LEU A 354 -8.18 8.10 -6.69
C LEU A 354 -7.81 7.08 -7.77
N HIS A 355 -6.78 6.27 -7.54
CA HIS A 355 -6.30 5.25 -8.49
C HIS A 355 -6.86 3.85 -8.21
N LEU A 356 -7.61 3.66 -7.11
CA LEU A 356 -8.19 2.35 -6.77
C LEU A 356 -9.23 1.85 -7.78
N PRO A 357 -10.18 2.68 -8.26
CA PRO A 357 -11.17 2.21 -9.23
C PRO A 357 -10.52 1.69 -10.52
N GLN A 358 -9.52 2.41 -11.04
CA GLN A 358 -8.78 1.97 -12.23
C GLN A 358 -7.97 0.70 -11.97
N ALA A 359 -7.34 0.57 -10.80
CA ALA A 359 -6.63 -0.64 -10.43
C ALA A 359 -7.56 -1.87 -10.45
N ILE A 360 -8.80 -1.73 -9.98
CA ILE A 360 -9.76 -2.83 -9.95
C ILE A 360 -10.29 -3.18 -11.34
N LYS A 361 -10.51 -2.17 -12.20
CA LYS A 361 -10.84 -2.41 -13.62
C LYS A 361 -9.78 -3.27 -14.31
N SER A 362 -8.51 -3.08 -13.97
CA SER A 362 -7.38 -3.77 -14.60
C SER A 362 -7.00 -5.10 -13.92
N TRP A 363 -7.09 -5.21 -12.59
CA TRP A 363 -6.52 -6.31 -11.80
C TRP A 363 -7.52 -7.07 -10.93
N GLY A 364 -8.79 -6.67 -10.96
CA GLY A 364 -9.82 -7.23 -10.08
C GLY A 364 -9.80 -6.64 -8.67
N PRO A 365 -10.59 -7.21 -7.74
CA PRO A 365 -10.82 -6.64 -6.41
C PRO A 365 -9.54 -6.41 -5.60
N LEU A 366 -9.57 -5.49 -4.63
CA LEU A 366 -8.39 -5.06 -3.86
C LEU A 366 -7.66 -6.19 -3.13
N TRP A 367 -8.35 -7.28 -2.80
CA TRP A 367 -7.74 -8.44 -2.14
C TRP A 367 -6.89 -9.28 -3.10
N ALA A 368 -7.18 -9.27 -4.40
CA ALA A 368 -6.52 -10.09 -5.40
C ALA A 368 -5.04 -9.71 -5.60
N HIS A 369 -4.72 -8.43 -5.41
CA HIS A 369 -3.39 -7.87 -5.60
C HIS A 369 -2.80 -7.27 -4.31
N SER A 370 -3.25 -7.78 -3.14
CA SER A 370 -2.78 -7.26 -1.85
C SER A 370 -1.46 -7.90 -1.39
N CYS A 371 -0.60 -7.07 -0.79
CA CYS A 371 0.67 -7.46 -0.18
C CYS A 371 0.56 -8.35 1.06
N PHE A 372 -0.64 -8.58 1.62
CA PHE A 372 -0.82 -9.42 2.82
C PHE A 372 -0.28 -10.84 2.63
N ILE A 373 -0.50 -11.45 1.45
CA ILE A 373 -0.05 -12.82 1.15
C ILE A 373 1.48 -12.88 1.14
N TYR A 374 2.11 -11.90 0.48
CA TYR A 374 3.55 -11.82 0.34
C TYR A 374 4.25 -11.51 1.67
N GLU A 375 3.73 -10.57 2.47
CA GLU A 375 4.29 -10.31 3.81
C GLU A 375 4.12 -11.52 4.74
N GLY A 376 3.00 -12.25 4.63
CA GLY A 376 2.81 -13.51 5.36
C GLY A 376 3.85 -14.56 4.99
N ALA A 377 4.06 -14.80 3.70
CA ALA A 377 5.09 -15.72 3.20
C ALA A 377 6.50 -15.30 3.62
N LEU A 378 6.85 -14.02 3.49
CA LEU A 378 8.12 -13.47 3.97
C LEU A 378 8.29 -13.63 5.48
N GLY A 379 7.21 -13.52 6.26
CA GLY A 379 7.21 -13.76 7.69
C GLY A 379 7.59 -15.20 8.05
N GLN A 380 7.08 -16.18 7.30
CA GLN A 380 7.46 -17.59 7.47
C GLN A 380 8.92 -17.81 7.10
N LEU A 381 9.37 -17.26 5.96
CA LEU A 381 10.76 -17.36 5.51
C LEU A 381 11.76 -16.82 6.53
N LYS A 382 11.41 -15.76 7.25
CA LYS A 382 12.24 -15.19 8.33
C LYS A 382 12.43 -16.13 9.52
N GLN A 383 11.52 -17.07 9.76
CA GLN A 383 11.68 -18.05 10.85
C GLN A 383 12.79 -19.07 10.56
N PHE A 384 13.20 -19.20 9.30
CA PHE A 384 14.24 -20.16 8.90
C PHE A 384 15.67 -19.61 9.06
N HIS A 385 15.83 -18.41 9.60
CA HIS A 385 17.12 -17.76 9.77
C HIS A 385 17.17 -16.96 11.08
N HIS A 386 18.27 -17.08 11.81
CA HIS A 386 18.41 -16.54 13.17
C HIS A 386 19.66 -15.65 13.34
N GLY A 387 20.45 -15.44 12.26
CA GLY A 387 21.71 -14.67 12.31
C GLY A 387 21.68 -13.39 11.47
N THR A 388 22.82 -12.87 11.03
CA THR A 388 22.90 -11.81 9.99
C THR A 388 23.84 -12.18 8.84
N ARG A 389 24.45 -13.38 8.93
CA ARG A 389 25.40 -13.92 7.95
C ARG A 389 24.85 -15.20 7.34
N GLY A 390 24.92 -15.32 6.02
CA GLY A 390 24.47 -16.53 5.32
C GLY A 390 22.96 -16.77 5.39
N GLU A 391 22.16 -15.70 5.39
CA GLU A 391 20.69 -15.71 5.38
C GLU A 391 20.12 -16.78 4.44
N ALA A 392 20.53 -16.76 3.18
CA ALA A 392 20.05 -17.71 2.17
C ALA A 392 20.42 -19.18 2.48
N SER A 393 21.64 -19.43 2.98
CA SER A 393 22.08 -20.79 3.34
C SER A 393 21.37 -21.32 4.59
N GLN A 394 21.07 -20.46 5.57
CA GLN A 394 20.31 -20.84 6.76
C GLN A 394 18.87 -21.21 6.40
N ILE A 395 18.22 -20.36 5.57
CA ILE A 395 16.86 -20.63 5.08
C ILE A 395 16.82 -21.96 4.32
N LEU A 396 17.75 -22.16 3.38
CA LEU A 396 17.82 -23.37 2.57
C LEU A 396 18.08 -24.63 3.42
N SER A 397 19.00 -24.56 4.37
CA SER A 397 19.35 -25.72 5.22
C SER A 397 18.21 -26.10 6.16
N SER A 398 17.56 -25.12 6.79
CA SER A 398 16.42 -25.37 7.68
C SER A 398 15.20 -25.90 6.91
N TYR A 399 14.93 -25.36 5.72
CA TYR A 399 13.84 -25.84 4.86
C TYR A 399 14.11 -27.27 4.36
N ALA A 400 15.34 -27.55 3.90
CA ALA A 400 15.73 -28.90 3.45
C ALA A 400 15.64 -29.92 4.59
N MET A 401 16.04 -29.57 5.82
CA MET A 401 15.92 -30.46 6.98
C MET A 401 14.46 -30.75 7.36
N GLN A 402 13.54 -29.79 7.21
CA GLN A 402 12.10 -30.01 7.45
C GLN A 402 11.42 -30.81 6.33
N SER A 403 11.99 -30.85 5.14
CA SER A 403 11.44 -31.57 3.97
C SER A 403 11.88 -33.03 3.90
N ILE A 404 12.87 -33.43 4.71
CA ILE A 404 13.45 -34.78 4.76
C ILE A 404 12.85 -35.62 5.90
N LEU A 405 12.19 -34.99 6.87
CA LEU A 405 11.38 -35.62 7.93
C LEU A 405 9.91 -35.67 7.50
#